data_AF-A0A8B9RYY7-F1
#
_entry.id   AF-A0A8B9RYY7-F1
#
_cell.length_a   1.000
_cell.length_b   1.000
_cell.length_c   1.000
_cell.angle_alpha   90.00
_cell.angle_beta   90.00
_cell.angle_gamma   90.00
#
_symmetry.space_group_name_H-M   'P 1'
#
loop_
_entity.id
_entity.type
_entity.pdbx_description
1 polymer ?
#
loop_
_entity_poly.entity_id
_entity_poly.type
_entity_poly.pdbx_seq_one_letter_code
_entity_poly.pdbx_strand_id
1 'polypeptide(L)'
;ELRKSRPRPYGLVIPISTNADGSYISNILSASHQRRSTREVSQSPKQLYFNVTAFGREFHLRLKPNTRLVAPEAIVEWYEDSVETGNNAGNTSQAGTVTERLWKREPLWTSCAYVGDITDIPGASVAISNCDGLVRLV
;
A
#
# COMPACT_ATOMS: atom_id res chain seq x y z
N GLU A 1 28.36 -1.76 23.98
CA GLU A 1 27.02 -2.37 23.78
C GLU A 1 26.07 -1.47 22.99
N LEU A 2 26.10 -1.58 21.65
CA LEU A 2 25.20 -0.84 20.76
C LEU A 2 23.81 -1.50 20.82
N ARG A 3 22.82 -0.86 21.46
CA ARG A 3 21.42 -1.33 21.43
C ARG A 3 20.97 -1.48 19.98
N LYS A 4 20.91 -2.70 19.47
CA LYS A 4 20.22 -3.03 18.21
C LYS A 4 18.76 -2.63 18.37
N SER A 5 18.40 -1.47 17.84
CA SER A 5 16.99 -1.08 17.74
C SER A 5 16.32 -2.09 16.80
N ARG A 6 15.19 -2.64 17.27
CA ARG A 6 14.37 -3.51 16.43
C ARG A 6 13.89 -2.66 15.24
N PRO A 7 14.15 -3.04 13.98
CA PRO A 7 13.67 -2.27 12.84
C PRO A 7 12.16 -2.19 12.94
N ARG A 8 11.61 -0.96 12.87
CA ARG A 8 10.16 -0.79 12.83
C ARG A 8 9.65 -1.49 11.57
N PRO A 9 8.62 -2.34 11.65
CA PRO A 9 8.13 -3.09 10.49
C PRO A 9 7.53 -2.16 9.43
N TYR A 10 7.16 -0.93 9.80
CA TYR A 10 6.63 0.10 8.93
C TYR A 10 7.26 1.46 9.24
N GLY A 11 7.40 2.27 8.19
CA GLY A 11 7.80 3.67 8.26
C GLY A 11 6.76 4.56 7.58
N LEU A 12 6.55 5.77 8.12
CA LEU A 12 5.72 6.77 7.47
C LEU A 12 6.56 7.50 6.41
N VAL A 13 6.03 7.60 5.20
CA VAL A 13 6.70 8.25 4.08
C VAL A 13 5.69 9.12 3.35
N ILE A 14 6.14 10.30 2.90
CA ILE A 14 5.37 11.18 2.04
C ILE A 14 5.91 10.99 0.62
N PRO A 15 5.21 10.23 -0.24
CA PRO A 15 5.62 10.05 -1.62
C PRO A 15 5.40 11.33 -2.44
N ILE A 16 6.25 11.52 -3.44
CA ILE A 16 6.25 12.69 -4.32
C ILE A 16 6.03 12.20 -5.75
N SER A 17 5.04 12.76 -6.45
CA SER A 17 4.84 12.53 -7.88
C SER A 17 5.88 13.30 -8.68
N THR A 18 6.53 12.61 -9.61
CA THR A 18 7.64 13.13 -10.41
C THR A 18 7.44 12.85 -11.90
N ASN A 19 8.23 13.49 -12.74
CA ASN A 19 8.37 13.12 -14.15
C ASN A 19 9.37 11.96 -14.30
N ALA A 20 9.56 11.49 -15.54
CA ALA A 20 10.49 10.40 -15.85
C ALA A 20 11.97 10.68 -15.51
N ASP A 21 12.33 11.95 -15.33
CA ASP A 21 13.66 12.42 -14.95
C ASP A 21 13.83 12.61 -13.42
N GLY A 22 12.78 12.35 -12.64
CA GLY A 22 12.77 12.59 -11.20
C GLY A 22 12.43 14.01 -10.78
N SER A 23 12.10 14.92 -11.70
CA SER A 23 11.70 16.28 -11.36
C SER A 23 10.33 16.31 -10.66
N TYR A 24 10.18 17.18 -9.66
CA TYR A 24 8.96 17.32 -8.86
C TYR A 24 7.75 17.76 -9.70
N ILE A 25 6.60 17.10 -9.50
CA ILE A 25 5.30 17.52 -10.05
C ILE A 25 4.34 17.92 -8.91
N SER A 26 4.03 17.00 -8.00
CA SER A 26 3.06 17.24 -6.91
C SER A 26 3.14 16.19 -5.81
N ASN A 27 2.51 16.45 -4.66
CA ASN A 27 2.30 15.45 -3.61
C ASN A 27 0.99 14.65 -3.78
N ILE A 28 0.34 14.73 -4.94
CA ILE A 28 -0.93 14.06 -5.22
C ILE A 28 -0.65 12.73 -5.93
N LEU A 29 -1.08 11.64 -5.32
CA LEU A 29 -0.82 10.27 -5.79
C LEU A 29 -1.98 9.65 -6.58
N SER A 30 -3.02 10.45 -6.81
CA SER A 30 -4.27 10.01 -7.42
C SER A 30 -4.12 9.80 -8.92
N ALA A 31 -3.80 8.57 -9.32
CA ALA A 31 -3.86 8.14 -10.71
C ALA A 31 -5.31 8.04 -11.26
N SER A 32 -6.31 7.88 -10.38
CA SER A 32 -7.73 7.76 -10.72
C SER A 32 -8.40 9.08 -11.12
N HIS A 33 -7.94 10.22 -10.60
CA HIS A 33 -8.51 11.54 -10.89
C HIS A 33 -8.08 12.12 -12.26
N GLN A 34 -7.08 11.53 -12.91
CA GLN A 34 -6.68 11.89 -14.28
C GLN A 34 -7.76 11.58 -15.34
N ARG A 35 -8.82 10.83 -14.99
CA ARG A 35 -9.96 10.56 -15.89
C ARG A 35 -10.84 11.78 -16.19
N ARG A 36 -10.68 12.90 -15.47
CA ARG A 36 -11.50 14.11 -15.66
C ARG A 36 -10.78 15.28 -16.34
N SER A 37 -9.57 15.07 -16.86
CA SER A 37 -8.90 16.07 -17.70
C SER A 37 -9.28 15.84 -19.17
N THR A 38 -9.80 16.91 -19.77
CA THR A 38 -10.46 17.02 -21.07
C THR A 38 -9.64 16.46 -22.24
N ARG A 39 -10.30 15.65 -23.10
CA ARG A 39 -9.93 15.28 -24.48
C ARG A 39 -8.43 15.38 -24.82
N GLU A 40 -7.65 14.40 -24.40
CA GLU A 40 -6.43 14.03 -25.13
C GLU A 40 -6.42 12.54 -25.41
N VAL A 41 -6.40 12.24 -26.71
CA VAL A 41 -6.28 10.93 -27.31
C VAL A 41 -4.91 10.37 -26.97
N SER A 42 -4.85 9.45 -26.00
CA SER A 42 -3.84 8.40 -25.88
C SER A 42 -4.26 7.42 -24.78
N GLN A 43 -4.88 6.31 -25.18
CA GLN A 43 -5.16 5.15 -24.33
C GLN A 43 -3.88 4.32 -24.06
N SER A 44 -2.72 4.97 -23.93
CA SER A 44 -1.53 4.28 -23.42
C SER A 44 -1.66 4.13 -21.90
N PRO A 45 -1.25 3.00 -21.30
CA PRO A 45 -1.13 2.93 -19.85
C PRO A 45 -0.13 3.99 -19.43
N LYS A 46 -0.62 5.14 -18.93
CA LYS A 46 0.22 6.26 -18.50
C LYS A 46 1.23 5.72 -17.47
N GLN A 47 2.50 5.77 -17.84
CA GLN A 47 3.59 5.47 -16.92
C GLN A 47 3.57 6.54 -15.83
N LEU A 48 3.61 6.13 -14.57
CA LEU A 48 3.65 7.02 -13.41
C LEU A 48 5.04 6.98 -12.80
N TYR A 49 5.47 8.10 -12.25
CA TYR A 49 6.75 8.19 -11.55
C TYR A 49 6.55 8.77 -10.16
N PHE A 50 7.21 8.16 -9.18
CA PHE A 50 7.15 8.62 -7.80
C PHE A 50 8.51 8.50 -7.13
N ASN A 51 8.80 9.43 -6.22
CA ASN A 51 9.88 9.27 -5.27
C ASN A 51 9.32 8.83 -3.92
N VAL A 52 9.95 7.82 -3.34
CA VAL A 52 9.62 7.30 -2.00
C VAL A 52 10.89 7.15 -1.20
N THR A 53 10.89 7.64 0.03
CA THR A 53 12.02 7.48 0.95
C THR A 53 11.83 6.25 1.83
N ALA A 54 12.70 5.26 1.73
CA ALA A 54 12.72 4.10 2.62
C ALA A 54 14.17 3.74 3.00
N PHE A 55 14.39 3.19 4.20
CA PHE A 55 15.73 2.81 4.66
C PHE A 55 16.78 3.95 4.61
N GLY A 56 16.34 5.20 4.74
CA GLY A 56 17.21 6.39 4.64
C GLY A 56 17.67 6.71 3.21
N ARG A 57 17.05 6.12 2.19
CA ARG A 57 17.35 6.35 0.77
C ARG A 57 16.08 6.75 0.03
N GLU A 58 16.23 7.63 -0.95
CA GLU A 58 15.17 7.96 -1.89
C GLU A 58 15.21 6.96 -3.06
N PHE A 59 14.04 6.52 -3.50
CA PHE A 59 13.88 5.61 -4.62
C PHE A 59 12.96 6.24 -5.65
N HIS A 60 13.47 6.42 -6.86
CA HIS A 60 12.68 6.83 -8.00
C HIS A 60 12.02 5.59 -8.64
N LEU A 61 10.70 5.57 -8.60
CA LEU A 61 9.87 4.45 -9.01
C LEU A 61 9.26 4.76 -10.37
N ARG A 62 9.33 3.78 -11.28
CA ARG A 62 8.64 3.82 -12.56
C ARG A 62 7.53 2.77 -12.54
N LEU A 63 6.28 3.21 -12.57
CA LEU A 63 5.11 2.37 -12.32
C LEU A 63 4.17 2.34 -13.52
N LYS A 64 3.48 1.21 -13.71
CA LYS A 64 2.38 1.03 -14.65
C LYS A 64 1.19 0.37 -13.95
N PRO A 65 -0.05 0.57 -14.42
CA PRO A 65 -1.20 -0.13 -13.90
C PRO A 65 -1.00 -1.65 -13.90
N ASN A 66 -1.33 -2.29 -12.78
CA ASN A 66 -1.25 -3.73 -12.65
C ASN A 66 -2.50 -4.39 -13.23
N THR A 67 -2.37 -5.01 -14.40
CA THR A 67 -3.48 -5.70 -15.09
C THR A 67 -3.43 -7.22 -14.96
N ARG A 68 -2.46 -7.78 -14.22
CA ARG A 68 -2.16 -9.23 -14.24
C ARG A 68 -2.00 -9.88 -12.88
N LEU A 69 -1.69 -9.14 -11.82
CA LEU A 69 -1.38 -9.73 -10.51
C LEU A 69 -2.54 -9.64 -9.52
N VAL A 70 -3.73 -9.27 -9.99
CA VAL A 70 -4.97 -9.41 -9.22
C VAL A 70 -5.91 -10.28 -10.03
N ALA A 71 -6.29 -11.43 -9.45
CA ALA A 71 -7.30 -12.29 -10.06
C ALA A 71 -8.61 -11.51 -10.21
N PRO A 72 -9.31 -11.60 -11.35
CA PRO A 72 -10.71 -11.20 -11.42
C PRO A 72 -11.45 -11.93 -10.29
N GLU A 73 -12.17 -11.22 -9.43
CA GLU A 73 -12.82 -11.72 -8.20
C GLU A 73 -11.93 -11.93 -6.96
N ALA A 74 -10.72 -11.38 -6.91
CA ALA A 74 -9.97 -11.32 -5.64
C ALA A 74 -10.78 -10.55 -4.57
N ILE A 75 -10.73 -11.00 -3.30
CA ILE A 75 -11.44 -10.38 -2.18
C ILE A 75 -10.49 -10.03 -1.03
N VAL A 76 -10.81 -8.96 -0.30
CA VAL A 76 -10.17 -8.60 0.97
C VAL A 76 -11.08 -9.04 2.12
N GLU A 77 -10.51 -9.78 3.08
CA GLU A 77 -11.19 -10.22 4.28
C GLU A 77 -10.59 -9.55 5.51
N TRP A 78 -11.44 -8.95 6.34
CA TRP A 78 -11.01 -8.32 7.59
C TRP A 78 -11.52 -9.12 8.79
N TYR A 79 -10.63 -9.40 9.73
CA TYR A 79 -10.89 -10.16 10.96
C TYR A 79 -10.74 -9.26 12.19
N GLU A 80 -11.56 -9.50 13.21
CA GLU A 80 -11.50 -8.84 14.51
C GLU A 80 -11.07 -9.87 15.56
N ASP A 81 -10.05 -9.51 16.34
CA ASP A 81 -9.59 -10.31 17.46
C ASP A 81 -10.50 -10.02 18.67
N SER A 82 -11.57 -10.79 18.82
CA SER A 82 -12.38 -10.72 20.04
C SER A 82 -11.76 -11.61 21.12
N VAL A 83 -11.23 -10.99 22.17
CA VAL A 83 -10.87 -11.73 23.40
C VAL A 83 -12.15 -12.00 24.17
N GLU A 84 -12.68 -13.22 24.08
CA GLU A 84 -13.73 -13.68 24.98
C GLU A 84 -13.15 -13.77 26.39
N THR A 85 -13.30 -12.70 27.17
CA THR A 85 -13.00 -12.74 28.61
C THR A 85 -14.16 -13.47 29.25
N GLY A 86 -14.06 -14.80 29.33
CA GLY A 86 -15.03 -15.61 30.07
C GLY A 86 -15.18 -15.03 31.48
N ASN A 87 -16.41 -14.63 31.82
CA ASN A 87 -16.77 -14.15 33.16
C ASN A 87 -16.71 -15.31 34.17
N ASN A 88 -15.52 -15.85 34.44
CA ASN A 88 -15.28 -16.80 35.51
C ASN A 88 -14.27 -16.18 36.47
N ALA A 89 -14.83 -15.55 37.50
CA ALA A 89 -14.10 -15.28 38.73
C ALA A 89 -13.50 -16.60 39.25
N GLY A 90 -12.18 -16.63 39.40
CA GLY A 90 -11.49 -17.62 40.20
C GLY A 90 -10.45 -18.45 39.45
N ASN A 91 -9.19 -18.04 39.62
CA ASN A 91 -7.94 -18.83 39.59
C ASN A 91 -7.68 -19.81 38.42
N THR A 92 -6.47 -19.64 37.88
CA THR A 92 -5.65 -20.58 37.10
C THR A 92 -5.53 -20.22 35.62
N SER A 93 -4.28 -20.03 35.20
CA SER A 93 -3.74 -19.83 33.85
C SER A 93 -4.50 -20.56 32.74
N GLN A 94 -5.51 -19.91 32.17
CA GLN A 94 -6.18 -20.41 30.97
C GLN A 94 -5.88 -19.44 29.83
N ALA A 95 -5.13 -19.98 28.86
CA ALA A 95 -4.87 -19.35 27.59
C ALA A 95 -6.21 -18.97 26.95
N GLY A 96 -6.49 -17.67 26.85
CA GLY A 96 -7.68 -17.18 26.18
C GLY A 96 -7.73 -17.72 24.76
N THR A 97 -8.80 -18.41 24.39
CA THR A 97 -9.11 -18.79 23.02
C THR A 97 -9.42 -17.53 22.23
N VAL A 98 -8.51 -17.12 21.34
CA VAL A 98 -8.75 -16.05 20.38
C VAL A 98 -9.66 -16.61 19.28
N THR A 99 -10.89 -16.11 19.18
CA THR A 99 -11.76 -16.41 18.04
C THR A 99 -11.64 -15.29 17.02
N GLU A 100 -10.97 -15.58 15.89
CA GLU A 100 -10.89 -14.64 14.77
C GLU A 100 -12.26 -14.55 14.09
N ARG A 101 -12.98 -13.43 14.29
CA ARG A 101 -14.30 -13.22 13.68
C ARG A 101 -14.15 -12.39 12.41
N LEU A 102 -14.51 -12.97 11.27
CA LEU A 102 -14.63 -12.24 10.01
C LEU A 102 -15.71 -11.15 10.13
N TRP A 103 -15.34 -9.89 9.91
CA TRP A 103 -16.27 -8.75 10.01
C TRP A 103 -16.57 -8.06 8.67
N LYS A 104 -15.71 -8.21 7.66
CA LYS A 104 -15.94 -7.59 6.33
C LYS A 104 -15.29 -8.36 5.18
N ARG A 105 -15.98 -8.43 4.05
CA ARG A 105 -15.49 -8.95 2.76
C ARG A 105 -15.84 -8.01 1.63
N GLU A 106 -14.85 -7.64 0.81
CA GLU A 106 -15.07 -6.76 -0.35
C GLU A 106 -14.22 -7.20 -1.54
N PRO A 107 -14.68 -7.00 -2.79
CA PRO A 107 -13.85 -7.18 -3.97
C PRO A 107 -12.61 -6.27 -3.92
N LEU A 108 -11.46 -6.82 -4.26
CA LEU A 108 -10.20 -6.10 -4.32
C LEU A 108 -10.20 -5.18 -5.54
N TRP A 109 -10.22 -3.87 -5.30
CA TRP A 109 -10.17 -2.89 -6.40
C TRP A 109 -8.84 -2.98 -7.16
N THR A 110 -8.92 -3.20 -8.46
CA THR A 110 -7.74 -3.37 -9.33
C THR A 110 -7.29 -2.06 -9.98
N SER A 111 -8.13 -1.03 -10.00
CA SER A 111 -7.84 0.27 -10.63
C SER A 111 -6.84 1.14 -9.85
N CYS A 112 -6.34 0.66 -8.72
CA CYS A 112 -5.46 1.37 -7.80
C CYS A 112 -4.20 0.56 -7.44
N ALA A 113 -3.96 -0.57 -8.13
CA ALA A 113 -2.75 -1.37 -8.02
C ALA A 113 -1.78 -1.07 -9.17
N TYR A 114 -0.50 -0.95 -8.84
CA TYR A 114 0.57 -0.57 -9.76
C TYR A 114 1.80 -1.45 -9.55
N VAL A 115 2.52 -1.73 -10.63
CA VAL A 115 3.79 -2.45 -10.59
C VAL A 115 4.81 -1.81 -11.49
N GLY A 116 6.08 -2.07 -11.23
CA GLY A 116 7.16 -1.60 -12.07
C GLY A 116 8.52 -1.82 -11.45
N ASP A 117 9.42 -0.86 -11.63
CA ASP A 117 10.82 -0.99 -11.28
C ASP A 117 11.35 0.26 -10.54
N ILE A 118 12.49 0.08 -9.88
CA ILE A 118 13.25 1.16 -9.23
C ILE A 118 14.34 1.57 -10.22
N THR A 119 14.33 2.81 -10.70
CA THR A 119 15.23 3.26 -11.77
C THR A 119 16.70 3.16 -11.38
N ASP A 120 17.01 3.38 -10.11
CA ASP A 120 18.38 3.42 -9.59
C ASP A 120 18.93 2.03 -9.24
N ILE A 121 18.08 0.99 -9.26
CA ILE A 121 18.45 -0.38 -8.87
C ILE A 121 18.01 -1.36 -9.98
N PRO A 122 18.91 -1.69 -10.90
CA PRO A 122 18.62 -2.63 -11.98
C PRO A 122 18.13 -3.98 -11.46
N GLY A 123 17.02 -4.47 -12.04
CA GLY A 123 16.41 -5.75 -11.66
C GLY A 123 15.53 -5.71 -10.40
N ALA A 124 15.49 -4.59 -9.67
CA ALA A 124 14.53 -4.44 -8.58
C ALA A 124 13.12 -4.21 -9.14
N SER A 125 12.15 -4.90 -8.53
CA SER A 125 10.73 -4.77 -8.85
C SER A 125 9.98 -4.17 -7.67
N VAL A 126 8.94 -3.39 -7.96
CA VAL A 126 8.09 -2.75 -6.95
C VAL A 126 6.62 -2.99 -7.26
N ALA A 127 5.82 -3.16 -6.22
CA ALA A 127 4.36 -3.21 -6.27
C ALA A 127 3.78 -2.23 -5.25
N ILE A 128 2.86 -1.38 -5.69
CA ILE A 128 2.23 -0.34 -4.86
C ILE A 128 0.73 -0.37 -5.06
N SER A 129 -0.01 -0.17 -3.98
CA SER A 129 -1.45 0.06 -4.00
C SER A 129 -1.77 1.42 -3.38
N ASN A 130 -2.62 2.21 -4.05
CA ASN A 130 -3.21 3.42 -3.48
C ASN A 130 -4.73 3.26 -3.26
N CYS A 131 -5.23 2.02 -3.24
CA CYS A 131 -6.61 1.71 -2.87
C CYS A 131 -6.80 2.08 -1.39
N ASP A 132 -7.73 2.99 -1.08
CA ASP A 132 -7.91 3.56 0.28
C ASP A 132 -6.58 3.99 0.93
N GLY A 133 -5.85 4.86 0.23
CA GLY A 133 -4.52 5.32 0.62
C GLY A 133 -4.40 5.69 2.10
N LEU A 134 -3.20 5.42 2.66
CA LEU A 134 -2.73 5.77 4.01
C LEU A 134 -3.60 6.88 4.64
N VAL A 135 -4.47 6.44 5.54
CA VAL A 135 -5.50 7.23 6.22
C VAL A 135 -5.00 8.65 6.49
N ARG A 136 -5.76 9.64 6.00
CA ARG A 136 -5.58 11.03 6.39
C ARG A 136 -5.70 11.12 7.90
N LEU A 137 -4.58 11.18 8.61
CA LEU A 137 -4.54 11.62 10.01
C LEU A 137 -4.97 13.09 10.00
N VAL A 138 -6.20 13.33 10.43
CA VAL A 138 -6.70 14.67 10.80
C VAL A 138 -6.37 14.90 12.26
#